data_AF-A0A7S2PGX0-F1
#
_entry.id   AF-A0A7S2PGX0-F1
#
_cell.length_a   1.000
_cell.length_b   1.000
_cell.length_c   1.000
_cell.angle_alpha   90.00
_cell.angle_beta   90.00
_cell.angle_gamma   90.00
#
_symmetry.space_group_name_H-M   'P 1'
#
loop_
_entity.id
_entity.type
_entity.pdbx_description
1 polymer ?
#
loop_
_entity_poly.entity_id
_entity_poly.type
_entity_poly.pdbx_seq_one_letter_code
_entity_poly.pdbx_strand_id
1 'polypeptide(L)'
;RTTSPIAVLSTRTYMPTPILLIFLISFLRPSNASFVGIPNARTASLQISDSTSTSANSIKGFTHRCHAGSQSRLLMTTYDDKTRTLVESLPPKQLVGLGMQRFRTGDVIGSIEAFDLAERKDASLRPYLWQRGLSYYYADMFQTGSDQFRYDVAVNPLDVEEIVWDIACLARMSKDGTVPKEKMMALPKGRSDRRKIMATVYSLFRGDGATEADLAAVGLSSDSDEFYANFYLGLYAEANGELSKASHYMSAAASSRYAKG
;
A
#
# COMPACT_ATOMS: atom_id res chain seq x y z
N ARG A 1 -5.48 42.36 8.21
CA ARG A 1 -5.91 41.37 9.21
C ARG A 1 -6.40 40.14 8.46
N THR A 2 -5.69 39.05 8.66
CA THR A 2 -5.82 37.74 8.04
C THR A 2 -7.00 36.96 8.60
N THR A 3 -7.83 36.39 7.74
CA THR A 3 -8.72 35.27 8.10
C THR A 3 -8.55 34.18 7.05
N SER A 4 -7.82 33.14 7.45
CA SER A 4 -7.63 31.91 6.69
C SER A 4 -8.97 31.18 6.49
N PRO A 5 -9.22 30.55 5.34
CA PRO A 5 -10.30 29.58 5.23
C PRO A 5 -9.84 28.24 5.82
N ILE A 6 -10.66 27.72 6.72
CA ILE A 6 -10.56 26.37 7.28
C ILE A 6 -10.66 25.39 6.10
N ALA A 7 -9.59 24.62 5.86
CA ALA A 7 -9.60 23.53 4.92
C ALA A 7 -10.60 22.48 5.42
N VAL A 8 -11.73 22.38 4.72
CA VAL A 8 -12.69 21.28 4.87
C VAL A 8 -11.95 20.01 4.44
N LEU A 9 -11.70 19.12 5.40
CA LEU A 9 -11.31 17.73 5.12
C LEU A 9 -12.41 17.14 4.24
N SER A 10 -12.15 17.06 2.94
CA SER A 10 -13.02 16.40 1.99
C SER A 10 -13.01 14.92 2.31
N THR A 11 -14.04 14.45 3.00
CA THR A 11 -14.36 13.03 3.08
C THR A 11 -14.81 12.59 1.69
N ARG A 12 -13.87 12.39 0.77
CA ARG A 12 -14.15 11.73 -0.50
C ARG A 12 -14.45 10.27 -0.17
N THR A 13 -15.75 9.95 -0.13
CA THR A 13 -16.28 8.60 -0.34
C THR A 13 -15.98 8.17 -1.78
N TYR A 14 -14.70 7.94 -2.06
CA TYR A 14 -14.22 7.32 -3.27
C TYR A 14 -13.20 6.27 -2.88
N MET A 15 -13.64 5.32 -2.06
CA MET A 15 -12.99 4.03 -2.03
C MET A 15 -13.43 3.32 -3.32
N PRO A 16 -12.53 2.96 -4.25
CA PRO A 16 -12.88 1.93 -5.23
C PRO A 16 -13.46 0.77 -4.43
N THR A 17 -14.60 0.24 -4.87
CA THR A 17 -15.32 -0.82 -4.14
C THR A 17 -14.35 -1.92 -3.69
N PRO A 18 -14.55 -2.53 -2.50
CA PRO A 18 -13.65 -3.55 -1.94
C PRO A 18 -13.35 -4.72 -2.90
N ILE A 19 -14.13 -4.88 -3.97
CA ILE A 19 -13.90 -5.81 -5.09
C ILE A 19 -12.56 -5.54 -5.80
N LEU A 20 -12.09 -4.28 -5.87
CA LEU A 20 -10.81 -3.93 -6.48
C LEU A 20 -9.60 -4.35 -5.62
N LEU A 21 -9.76 -4.30 -4.29
CA LEU A 21 -8.73 -4.74 -3.33
C LEU A 21 -8.71 -6.26 -3.14
N ILE A 22 -9.81 -6.96 -3.42
CA ILE A 22 -9.90 -8.43 -3.39
C ILE A 22 -9.00 -9.08 -4.47
N PHE A 23 -8.76 -8.41 -5.61
CA PHE A 23 -7.96 -8.95 -6.71
C PHE A 23 -6.47 -8.60 -6.67
N LEU A 24 -6.09 -7.46 -6.09
CA LEU A 24 -4.69 -7.01 -5.98
C LEU A 24 -3.79 -7.99 -5.21
N ILE A 25 -4.37 -8.92 -4.44
CA ILE A 25 -3.62 -9.89 -3.64
C ILE A 25 -3.80 -11.34 -4.14
N SER A 26 -4.67 -11.59 -5.12
CA SER A 26 -4.89 -12.95 -5.64
C SER A 26 -4.00 -13.30 -6.85
N PHE A 27 -3.26 -12.32 -7.42
CA PHE A 27 -2.53 -12.52 -8.67
C PHE A 27 -1.02 -12.23 -8.70
N LEU A 28 -0.42 -11.82 -7.59
CA LEU A 28 1.04 -11.95 -7.41
C LEU A 28 1.33 -13.27 -6.69
N ARG A 29 1.14 -14.39 -7.39
CA ARG A 29 1.70 -15.69 -6.97
C ARG A 29 3.24 -15.60 -7.08
N PRO A 30 3.99 -16.29 -6.20
CA PRO A 30 5.40 -16.04 -6.01
C PRO A 30 6.17 -16.46 -7.25
N SER A 31 6.83 -15.50 -7.90
CA SER A 31 8.06 -15.83 -8.62
C SER A 31 9.00 -16.44 -7.59
N ASN A 32 9.57 -17.60 -7.91
CA ASN A 32 10.50 -18.37 -7.09
C ASN A 32 11.71 -17.51 -6.65
N ALA A 33 11.54 -16.67 -5.64
CA ALA A 33 12.61 -16.29 -4.74
C ALA A 33 12.54 -17.31 -3.61
N SER A 34 13.48 -18.25 -3.63
CA SER A 34 13.71 -19.18 -2.55
C SER A 34 13.62 -18.43 -1.23
N PHE A 35 12.63 -18.77 -0.41
CA PHE A 35 12.64 -18.44 1.00
C PHE A 35 13.84 -19.21 1.59
N VAL A 36 15.03 -18.60 1.49
CA VAL A 36 16.23 -19.09 2.15
C VAL A 36 15.94 -18.98 3.63
N GLY A 37 15.83 -20.14 4.26
CA GLY A 37 15.47 -20.29 5.65
C GLY A 37 16.33 -19.39 6.54
N ILE A 38 15.65 -18.73 7.47
CA ILE A 38 16.27 -18.02 8.60
C ILE A 38 17.15 -19.03 9.35
N PRO A 39 18.48 -18.86 9.44
CA PRO A 39 19.30 -19.69 10.30
C PRO A 39 19.01 -19.35 11.76
N ASN A 40 18.66 -20.37 12.54
CA ASN A 40 18.56 -20.29 14.00
C ASN A 40 19.89 -19.79 14.60
N ALA A 41 19.92 -18.56 15.09
CA ALA A 41 20.96 -18.13 16.02
C ALA A 41 20.60 -18.63 17.42
N ARG A 42 21.27 -19.71 17.84
CA ARG A 42 21.29 -20.17 19.23
C ARG A 42 22.05 -19.16 20.10
N THR A 43 21.49 -18.92 21.29
CA THR A 43 22.16 -18.67 22.58
C THR A 43 23.34 -17.70 22.61
N ALA A 44 23.08 -16.50 23.13
CA ALA A 44 24.06 -15.79 23.95
C ALA A 44 23.33 -15.19 25.17
N SER A 45 23.60 -15.79 26.32
CA SER A 45 23.17 -15.34 27.64
C SER A 45 23.90 -14.04 27.98
N LEU A 46 23.16 -12.98 28.32
CA LEU A 46 23.73 -11.81 28.98
C LEU A 46 22.79 -11.37 30.09
N GLN A 47 23.29 -11.54 31.31
CA GLN A 47 22.70 -11.04 32.55
C GLN A 47 22.75 -9.51 32.53
N ILE A 48 21.63 -8.86 32.87
CA ILE A 48 21.64 -7.47 33.29
C ILE A 48 20.81 -7.37 34.57
N SER A 49 21.47 -6.87 35.60
CA SER A 49 21.00 -6.61 36.96
C SER A 49 20.10 -5.36 37.04
N ASP A 50 19.20 -5.39 38.03
CA ASP A 50 18.29 -4.33 38.45
C ASP A 50 18.96 -2.97 38.69
N SER A 51 18.23 -1.89 38.39
CA SER A 51 18.04 -0.77 39.34
C SER A 51 16.92 0.19 38.90
N THR A 52 16.39 0.86 39.91
CA THR A 52 15.06 1.45 40.07
C THR A 52 14.90 2.91 39.64
N SER A 53 13.63 3.32 39.55
CA SER A 53 13.03 4.62 39.95
C SER A 53 12.66 5.66 38.87
N THR A 54 11.34 5.76 38.66
CA THR A 54 10.43 6.92 38.73
C THR A 54 10.98 8.35 38.44
N SER A 55 10.41 9.02 37.44
CA SER A 55 9.68 10.30 37.66
C SER A 55 8.84 10.69 36.44
N ALA A 56 7.64 11.20 36.72
CA ALA A 56 6.65 11.68 35.77
C ALA A 56 6.75 13.21 35.59
N ASN A 57 6.52 13.70 34.37
CA ASN A 57 6.07 15.07 34.06
C ASN A 57 5.54 15.08 32.62
N SER A 58 4.21 15.10 32.42
CA SER A 58 3.33 16.28 32.30
C SER A 58 3.44 17.01 30.97
N ILE A 59 2.53 16.70 30.02
CA ILE A 59 2.10 17.62 28.97
C ILE A 59 0.57 17.61 28.91
N LYS A 60 0.00 18.81 29.00
CA LYS A 60 -1.42 19.13 29.16
C LYS A 60 -2.23 18.78 27.90
N GLY A 61 -3.26 17.95 28.08
CA GLY A 61 -4.28 17.66 27.08
C GLY A 61 -5.36 18.75 27.03
N PHE A 62 -5.69 19.17 25.81
CA PHE A 62 -6.85 19.98 25.49
C PHE A 62 -8.06 19.04 25.30
N THR A 63 -9.07 19.12 26.18
CA THR A 63 -10.27 18.29 26.08
C THR A 63 -11.49 19.15 25.76
N HIS A 64 -12.10 18.93 24.60
CA HIS A 64 -13.46 19.36 24.34
C HIS A 64 -14.43 18.33 24.95
N ARG A 65 -15.31 18.84 25.81
CA ARG A 65 -16.29 18.08 26.59
C ARG A 65 -17.59 17.94 25.80
N CYS A 66 -17.97 16.71 25.44
CA CYS A 66 -19.34 16.35 25.10
C CYS A 66 -19.88 15.37 26.15
N HIS A 67 -20.98 15.75 26.80
CA HIS A 67 -21.70 14.94 27.79
C HIS A 67 -22.44 13.78 27.10
N ALA A 68 -22.26 12.56 27.60
CA ALA A 68 -23.12 11.42 27.28
C ALA A 68 -23.25 10.50 28.52
N GLY A 69 -24.49 10.06 28.78
CA GLY A 69 -24.93 9.28 29.94
C GLY A 69 -24.15 7.97 30.19
N SER A 70 -24.18 7.53 31.44
CA SER A 70 -23.06 6.83 32.08
C SER A 70 -23.16 5.29 32.17
N GLN A 71 -23.75 4.58 31.20
CA GLN A 71 -23.73 3.09 31.27
C GLN A 71 -23.35 2.34 29.98
N SER A 72 -23.20 3.01 28.83
CA SER A 72 -22.75 2.35 27.58
C SER A 72 -21.23 2.43 27.34
N ARG A 73 -20.48 3.21 28.13
CA ARG A 73 -19.06 3.50 27.89
C ARG A 73 -18.10 2.40 28.36
N LEU A 74 -18.49 1.56 29.32
CA LEU A 74 -17.57 0.59 29.96
C LEU A 74 -17.39 -0.72 29.18
N LEU A 75 -18.41 -1.17 28.44
CA LEU A 75 -18.35 -2.43 27.68
C LEU A 75 -17.62 -2.27 26.34
N MET A 76 -17.67 -1.08 25.74
CA MET A 76 -17.04 -0.81 24.45
C MET A 76 -15.51 -0.65 24.57
N THR A 77 -15.01 -0.11 25.70
CA THR A 77 -13.56 0.07 25.93
C THR A 77 -12.84 -1.25 26.23
N THR A 78 -13.49 -2.19 26.91
CA THR A 78 -12.86 -3.47 27.28
C THR A 78 -12.81 -4.48 26.13
N TYR A 79 -13.75 -4.38 25.17
CA TYR A 79 -13.74 -5.19 23.95
C TYR A 79 -12.62 -4.78 22.99
N ASP A 80 -12.41 -3.46 22.84
CA ASP A 80 -11.32 -2.88 22.06
C ASP A 80 -9.95 -3.24 22.65
N ASP A 81 -9.80 -3.16 23.97
CA ASP A 81 -8.53 -3.40 24.66
C ASP A 81 -8.08 -4.88 24.60
N LYS A 82 -9.02 -5.82 24.71
CA LYS A 82 -8.74 -7.26 24.51
C LYS A 82 -8.34 -7.57 23.08
N THR A 83 -9.03 -6.97 22.11
CA THR A 83 -8.75 -7.15 20.68
C THR A 83 -7.38 -6.59 20.33
N ARG A 84 -7.05 -5.42 20.86
CA ARG A 84 -5.72 -4.80 20.75
C ARG A 84 -4.63 -5.66 21.35
N THR A 85 -4.83 -6.16 22.58
CA THR A 85 -3.88 -7.06 23.25
C THR A 85 -3.64 -8.34 22.42
N LEU A 86 -4.70 -8.91 21.84
CA LEU A 86 -4.58 -10.08 20.97
C LEU A 86 -3.75 -9.76 19.72
N VAL A 87 -4.03 -8.66 19.02
CA VAL A 87 -3.27 -8.23 17.83
C VAL A 87 -1.80 -7.97 18.18
N GLU A 88 -1.53 -7.31 19.31
CA GLU A 88 -0.15 -7.07 19.78
C GLU A 88 0.63 -8.36 20.09
N SER A 89 -0.05 -9.44 20.43
CA SER A 89 0.57 -10.75 20.68
C SER A 89 0.91 -11.55 19.41
N LEU A 90 0.35 -11.18 18.25
CA LEU A 90 0.52 -11.93 17.01
C LEU A 90 1.98 -11.91 16.53
N PRO A 91 2.49 -13.02 15.95
CA PRO A 91 3.81 -13.04 15.32
C PRO A 91 3.82 -12.23 14.01
N PRO A 92 4.99 -11.72 13.56
CA PRO A 92 5.09 -10.84 12.40
C PRO A 92 4.38 -11.35 11.14
N LYS A 93 4.54 -12.64 10.81
CA LYS A 93 3.86 -13.26 9.65
C LYS A 93 2.34 -13.19 9.71
N GLN A 94 1.75 -13.35 10.90
CA GLN A 94 0.29 -13.26 11.07
C GLN A 94 -0.19 -11.81 10.98
N LEU A 95 0.63 -10.85 11.42
CA LEU A 95 0.37 -9.43 11.27
C LEU A 95 0.39 -8.98 9.79
N VAL A 96 1.31 -9.51 8.99
CA VAL A 96 1.30 -9.29 7.53
C VAL A 96 0.00 -9.83 6.91
N GLY A 97 -0.40 -11.05 7.28
CA GLY A 97 -1.67 -11.62 6.83
C GLY A 97 -2.89 -10.80 7.25
N LEU A 98 -2.90 -10.28 8.48
CA LEU A 98 -3.92 -9.36 8.99
C LEU A 98 -3.95 -8.06 8.20
N GLY A 99 -2.79 -7.45 7.92
CA GLY A 99 -2.67 -6.25 7.10
C GLY A 99 -3.30 -6.45 5.73
N MET A 100 -2.97 -7.55 5.05
CA MET A 100 -3.56 -7.92 3.77
C MET A 100 -5.07 -8.15 3.86
N GLN A 101 -5.56 -8.76 4.95
CA GLN A 101 -6.99 -9.00 5.15
C GLN A 101 -7.77 -7.70 5.38
N ARG A 102 -7.26 -6.82 6.24
CA ARG A 102 -7.85 -5.49 6.51
C ARG A 102 -7.92 -4.65 5.26
N PHE A 103 -6.85 -4.63 4.46
CA PHE A 103 -6.83 -3.97 3.16
C PHE A 103 -7.96 -4.49 2.27
N ARG A 104 -8.06 -5.80 2.04
CA ARG A 104 -9.15 -6.40 1.21
C ARG A 104 -10.55 -6.00 1.64
N THR A 105 -10.77 -5.78 2.94
CA THR A 105 -12.08 -5.37 3.49
C THR A 105 -12.31 -3.85 3.50
N GLY A 106 -11.38 -3.06 2.97
CA GLY A 106 -11.45 -1.59 2.93
C GLY A 106 -10.96 -0.88 4.20
N ASP A 107 -10.45 -1.63 5.18
CA ASP A 107 -9.81 -1.06 6.38
C ASP A 107 -8.34 -0.72 6.07
N VAL A 108 -8.14 0.38 5.33
CA VAL A 108 -6.82 0.83 4.88
C VAL A 108 -5.93 1.24 6.05
N ILE A 109 -6.48 1.97 7.03
CA ILE A 109 -5.71 2.42 8.19
C ILE A 109 -5.32 1.24 9.08
N GLY A 110 -6.26 0.34 9.40
CA GLY A 110 -5.94 -0.86 10.16
C GLY A 110 -4.98 -1.79 9.41
N SER A 111 -4.97 -1.77 8.08
CA SER A 111 -3.97 -2.50 7.28
C SER A 111 -2.55 -1.98 7.55
N ILE A 112 -2.36 -0.65 7.46
CA ILE A 112 -1.09 0.02 7.75
C ILE A 112 -0.62 -0.32 9.17
N GLU A 113 -1.51 -0.19 10.16
CA GLU A 113 -1.18 -0.48 11.56
C GLU A 113 -0.66 -1.91 11.78
N ALA A 114 -1.27 -2.89 11.09
CA ALA A 114 -0.86 -4.28 11.18
C ALA A 114 0.53 -4.51 10.54
N PHE A 115 0.80 -3.92 9.37
CA PHE A 115 2.12 -3.99 8.75
C PHE A 115 3.20 -3.26 9.58
N ASP A 116 2.89 -2.10 10.14
CA ASP A 116 3.80 -1.35 11.00
C ASP A 116 4.13 -2.12 12.27
N LEU A 117 3.14 -2.82 12.86
CA LEU A 117 3.40 -3.70 14.00
C LEU A 117 4.27 -4.90 13.61
N ALA A 118 4.11 -5.43 12.39
CA ALA A 118 4.96 -6.50 11.88
C ALA A 118 6.43 -6.03 11.76
N GLU A 119 6.67 -4.87 11.13
CA GLU A 119 8.02 -4.29 11.02
C GLU A 119 8.62 -3.95 12.39
N ARG A 120 7.83 -3.41 13.33
CA ARG A 120 8.32 -3.13 14.69
C ARG A 120 8.84 -4.38 15.40
N LYS A 121 8.22 -5.54 15.16
CA LYS A 121 8.64 -6.82 15.74
C LYS A 121 9.80 -7.45 14.98
N ASP A 122 9.89 -7.21 13.67
CA ASP A 122 10.97 -7.68 12.82
C ASP A 122 11.26 -6.66 11.70
N ALA A 123 12.28 -5.83 11.94
CA ALA A 123 12.65 -4.78 11.00
C ALA A 123 13.20 -5.32 9.67
N SER A 124 13.61 -6.59 9.61
CA SER A 124 14.07 -7.22 8.37
C SER A 124 12.96 -7.39 7.34
N LEU A 125 11.68 -7.27 7.77
CA LEU A 125 10.54 -7.34 6.88
C LEU A 125 10.37 -6.11 6.00
N ARG A 126 10.92 -4.96 6.38
CA ARG A 126 10.69 -3.67 5.68
C ARG A 126 10.76 -3.74 4.15
N PRO A 127 11.80 -4.31 3.51
CA PRO A 127 11.87 -4.40 2.05
C PRO A 127 10.87 -5.40 1.43
N TYR A 128 10.20 -6.23 2.21
CA TYR A 128 9.27 -7.27 1.72
C TYR A 128 7.80 -6.92 1.97
N LEU A 129 7.51 -5.71 2.46
CA LEU A 129 6.16 -5.22 2.77
C LEU A 129 5.59 -4.32 1.66
N TRP A 130 5.74 -4.71 0.39
CA TRP A 130 5.19 -3.94 -0.74
C TRP A 130 3.67 -3.72 -0.62
N GLN A 131 2.92 -4.64 -0.01
CA GLN A 131 1.47 -4.47 0.22
C GLN A 131 1.15 -3.28 1.16
N ARG A 132 2.09 -2.92 2.04
CA ARG A 132 1.97 -1.71 2.86
C ARG A 132 2.06 -0.46 2.00
N GLY A 133 2.86 -0.48 0.93
CA GLY A 133 2.95 0.61 -0.03
C GLY A 133 1.61 0.91 -0.69
N LEU A 134 0.86 -0.14 -1.08
CA LEU A 134 -0.52 0.01 -1.57
C LEU A 134 -1.43 0.65 -0.54
N SER A 135 -1.31 0.24 0.72
CA SER A 135 -2.10 0.79 1.81
C SER A 135 -1.80 2.27 2.03
N TYR A 136 -0.53 2.67 1.98
CA TYR A 136 -0.14 4.08 2.01
C TYR A 136 -0.69 4.87 0.82
N TYR A 137 -0.64 4.31 -0.39
CA TYR A 137 -1.18 4.97 -1.59
C TYR A 137 -2.68 5.28 -1.42
N TYR A 138 -3.48 4.30 -0.98
CA TYR A 138 -4.92 4.50 -0.76
C TYR A 138 -5.27 5.28 0.52
N ALA A 139 -4.29 5.53 1.39
CA ALA A 139 -4.40 6.46 2.52
C ALA A 139 -3.96 7.90 2.15
N ASP A 140 -3.71 8.17 0.86
CA ASP A 140 -3.11 9.41 0.36
C ASP A 140 -1.73 9.75 0.98
N MET A 141 -1.03 8.75 1.54
CA MET A 141 0.30 8.85 2.12
C MET A 141 1.39 8.60 1.07
N PHE A 142 1.34 9.33 -0.05
CA PHE A 142 2.12 9.02 -1.26
C PHE A 142 3.63 9.00 -1.06
N GLN A 143 4.20 9.93 -0.29
CA GLN A 143 5.64 9.93 -0.03
C GLN A 143 6.06 8.65 0.69
N THR A 144 5.32 8.26 1.73
CA THR A 144 5.59 7.03 2.48
C THR A 144 5.38 5.77 1.63
N GLY A 145 4.38 5.79 0.74
CA GLY A 145 4.15 4.73 -0.25
C GLY A 145 5.33 4.59 -1.22
N SER A 146 5.78 5.70 -1.82
CA SER A 146 6.97 5.76 -2.68
C SER A 146 8.21 5.22 -1.97
N ASP A 147 8.46 5.63 -0.73
CA ASP A 147 9.58 5.11 0.07
C ASP A 147 9.47 3.59 0.29
N GLN A 148 8.26 3.07 0.54
CA GLN A 148 8.02 1.63 0.71
C GLN A 148 8.35 0.84 -0.55
N PHE A 149 7.91 1.29 -1.72
CA PHE A 149 8.21 0.63 -2.99
C PHE A 149 9.72 0.69 -3.33
N ARG A 150 10.38 1.80 -2.99
CA ARG A 150 11.84 1.94 -3.14
C ARG A 150 12.62 0.95 -2.28
N TYR A 151 12.15 0.63 -1.07
CA TYR A 151 12.79 -0.42 -0.26
C TYR A 151 12.66 -1.81 -0.90
N ASP A 152 11.53 -2.11 -1.54
CA ASP A 152 11.33 -3.38 -2.24
C ASP A 152 12.24 -3.48 -3.47
N VAL A 153 12.17 -2.50 -4.37
CA VAL A 153 12.97 -2.51 -5.61
C VAL A 153 14.47 -2.46 -5.35
N ALA A 154 14.92 -1.93 -4.21
CA ALA A 154 16.33 -1.98 -3.81
C ALA A 154 16.85 -3.43 -3.64
N VAL A 155 15.98 -4.37 -3.24
CA VAL A 155 16.32 -5.81 -3.15
C VAL A 155 15.78 -6.63 -4.32
N ASN A 156 14.82 -6.10 -5.08
CA ASN A 156 14.22 -6.71 -6.27
C ASN A 156 14.17 -5.72 -7.46
N PRO A 157 15.33 -5.40 -8.10
CA PRO A 157 15.43 -4.31 -9.07
C PRO A 157 14.72 -4.57 -10.40
N LEU A 158 14.14 -5.76 -10.60
CA LEU A 158 13.44 -6.14 -11.82
C LEU A 158 11.91 -6.10 -11.65
N ASP A 159 11.41 -5.70 -10.48
CA ASP A 159 9.98 -5.59 -10.21
C ASP A 159 9.39 -4.36 -10.90
N VAL A 160 8.72 -4.58 -12.02
CA VAL A 160 8.10 -3.50 -12.77
C VAL A 160 6.87 -2.96 -12.06
N GLU A 161 6.11 -3.84 -11.40
CA GLU A 161 4.91 -3.48 -10.67
C GLU A 161 5.23 -2.45 -9.58
N GLU A 162 6.27 -2.72 -8.76
CA GLU A 162 6.66 -1.80 -7.68
C GLU A 162 7.26 -0.49 -8.22
N ILE A 163 7.98 -0.51 -9.34
CA ILE A 163 8.42 0.71 -10.03
C ILE A 163 7.22 1.55 -10.49
N VAL A 164 6.19 0.90 -11.06
CA VAL A 164 4.98 1.57 -11.55
C VAL A 164 4.21 2.19 -10.40
N TRP A 165 4.11 1.51 -9.25
CA TRP A 165 3.47 2.04 -8.05
C TRP A 165 4.24 3.21 -7.41
N ASP A 166 5.58 3.20 -7.41
CA ASP A 166 6.38 4.38 -7.03
C ASP A 166 6.03 5.58 -7.91
N ILE A 167 5.98 5.38 -9.23
CA ILE A 167 5.65 6.45 -10.18
C ILE A 167 4.22 6.97 -9.96
N ALA A 168 3.26 6.08 -9.67
CA ALA A 168 1.89 6.47 -9.34
C ALA A 168 1.84 7.35 -8.08
N CYS A 169 2.59 7.01 -7.02
CA CYS A 169 2.75 7.87 -5.84
C CYS A 169 3.33 9.24 -6.21
N LEU A 170 4.40 9.28 -7.01
CA LEU A 170 5.03 10.53 -7.43
C LEU A 170 4.07 11.42 -8.25
N ALA A 171 3.24 10.83 -9.11
CA ALA A 171 2.26 11.54 -9.92
C ALA A 171 1.16 12.15 -9.05
N ARG A 172 0.69 11.42 -8.03
CA ARG A 172 -0.29 11.96 -7.05
C ARG A 172 0.27 13.10 -6.20
N MET A 173 1.59 13.21 -6.08
CA MET A 173 2.27 14.31 -5.39
C MET A 173 2.57 15.51 -6.29
N SER A 174 2.53 15.34 -7.61
CA SER A 174 2.77 16.45 -8.54
C SER A 174 1.51 17.30 -8.70
N LYS A 175 1.68 18.59 -9.02
CA LYS A 175 0.55 19.53 -9.11
C LYS A 175 -0.28 19.34 -10.37
N ASP A 176 0.32 18.75 -11.40
CA ASP A 176 -0.21 18.63 -12.77
C ASP A 176 -0.17 17.19 -13.30
N GLY A 177 0.08 16.19 -12.43
CA GLY A 177 0.25 14.78 -12.83
C GLY A 177 1.61 14.49 -13.48
N THR A 178 2.43 15.50 -13.76
CA THR A 178 3.72 15.30 -14.43
C THR A 178 4.83 15.00 -13.42
N VAL A 179 5.52 13.87 -13.61
CA VAL A 179 6.68 13.48 -12.81
C VAL A 179 7.94 13.64 -13.65
N PRO A 180 8.96 14.38 -13.19
CA PRO A 180 10.23 14.45 -13.89
C PRO A 180 10.90 13.08 -14.00
N LYS A 181 11.40 12.73 -15.19
CA LYS A 181 11.89 11.39 -15.52
C LYS A 181 13.04 10.92 -14.62
N GLU A 182 13.83 11.87 -14.13
CA GLU A 182 14.95 11.70 -13.22
C GLU A 182 14.54 11.35 -11.78
N LYS A 183 13.29 11.62 -11.40
CA LYS A 183 12.76 11.25 -10.07
C LYS A 183 12.19 9.84 -10.05
N MET A 184 11.67 9.38 -11.18
CA MET A 184 11.09 8.04 -11.32
C MET A 184 12.16 6.95 -11.25
N MET A 185 11.82 5.83 -10.61
CA MET A 185 12.62 4.62 -10.69
C MET A 185 12.68 4.06 -12.12
N ALA A 186 13.70 3.27 -12.42
CA ALA A 186 13.87 2.64 -13.72
C ALA A 186 14.47 1.25 -13.57
N LEU A 187 14.16 0.37 -14.51
CA LEU A 187 14.85 -0.91 -14.62
C LEU A 187 16.36 -0.69 -14.84
N PRO A 188 17.22 -1.62 -14.37
CA PRO A 188 18.64 -1.58 -14.65
C PRO A 188 18.92 -1.52 -16.16
N LYS A 189 19.99 -0.82 -16.55
CA LYS A 189 20.33 -0.61 -17.96
C LYS A 189 20.38 -1.93 -18.74
N GLY A 190 19.70 -1.97 -19.88
CA GLY A 190 19.65 -3.15 -20.77
C GLY A 190 18.69 -4.26 -20.30
N ARG A 191 17.88 -4.00 -19.27
CA ARG A 191 16.82 -4.91 -18.80
C ARG A 191 15.45 -4.45 -19.31
N SER A 192 14.57 -5.41 -19.50
CA SER A 192 13.16 -5.20 -19.83
C SER A 192 12.31 -6.31 -19.19
N ASP A 193 11.03 -6.04 -18.95
CA ASP A 193 10.09 -7.11 -18.63
C ASP A 193 9.89 -8.03 -19.84
N ARG A 194 9.71 -9.33 -19.60
CA ARG A 194 9.46 -10.32 -20.66
C ARG A 194 7.98 -10.39 -21.03
N ARG A 195 7.10 -10.01 -20.11
CA ARG A 195 5.65 -9.93 -20.33
C ARG A 195 5.39 -8.69 -21.16
N LYS A 196 4.86 -8.87 -22.38
CA LYS A 196 4.56 -7.76 -23.30
C LYS A 196 3.67 -6.71 -22.64
N ILE A 197 2.65 -7.14 -21.89
CA ILE A 197 1.77 -6.25 -21.14
C ILE A 197 2.54 -5.36 -20.16
N MET A 198 3.42 -5.94 -19.33
CA MET A 198 4.17 -5.18 -18.33
C MET A 198 5.27 -4.31 -18.93
N ALA A 199 5.86 -4.71 -20.05
CA ALA A 199 6.79 -3.85 -20.80
C ALA A 199 6.07 -2.59 -21.34
N THR A 200 4.83 -2.73 -21.81
CA THR A 200 4.01 -1.60 -22.25
C THR A 200 3.56 -0.73 -21.07
N VAL A 201 3.14 -1.32 -19.95
CA VAL A 201 2.80 -0.59 -18.71
C VAL A 201 4.00 0.23 -18.23
N TYR A 202 5.18 -0.39 -18.13
CA TYR A 202 6.42 0.30 -17.76
C TYR A 202 6.68 1.50 -18.68
N SER A 203 6.59 1.29 -20.00
CA SER A 203 6.85 2.35 -20.97
C SER A 203 5.86 3.52 -20.86
N LEU A 204 4.58 3.22 -20.60
CA LEU A 204 3.54 4.24 -20.38
C LEU A 204 3.85 5.07 -19.13
N PHE A 205 4.10 4.43 -17.99
CA PHE A 205 4.37 5.14 -16.73
C PHE A 205 5.69 5.90 -16.75
N ARG A 206 6.72 5.38 -17.45
CA ARG A 206 8.01 6.07 -17.60
C ARG A 206 8.02 7.21 -18.61
N GLY A 207 6.98 7.32 -19.44
CA GLY A 207 6.99 8.21 -20.59
C GLY A 207 8.04 7.81 -21.64
N ASP A 208 8.24 6.51 -21.84
CA ASP A 208 9.20 5.93 -22.80
C ASP A 208 8.55 5.66 -24.19
N GLY A 209 7.39 6.25 -24.45
CA GLY A 209 6.76 6.31 -25.78
C GLY A 209 5.53 5.43 -25.97
N ALA A 210 5.23 4.51 -25.06
CA ALA A 210 3.94 3.81 -25.09
C ALA A 210 2.80 4.76 -24.67
N THR A 211 1.67 4.61 -25.34
CA THR A 211 0.43 5.34 -25.09
C THR A 211 -0.59 4.46 -24.38
N GLU A 212 -1.65 5.06 -23.86
CA GLU A 212 -2.81 4.32 -23.34
C GLU A 212 -3.44 3.41 -24.41
N ALA A 213 -3.43 3.84 -25.68
CA ALA A 213 -3.93 3.04 -26.80
C ALA A 213 -3.06 1.80 -27.06
N ASP A 214 -1.73 1.92 -26.93
CA ASP A 214 -0.83 0.78 -27.04
C ASP A 214 -1.09 -0.25 -25.94
N LEU A 215 -1.30 0.22 -24.70
CA LEU A 215 -1.63 -0.65 -23.58
C LEU A 215 -2.99 -1.34 -23.78
N ALA A 216 -4.00 -0.60 -24.22
CA ALA A 216 -5.31 -1.16 -24.56
C ALA A 216 -5.21 -2.22 -25.67
N ALA A 217 -4.40 -1.96 -26.71
CA ALA A 217 -4.20 -2.91 -27.81
C ALA A 217 -3.49 -4.20 -27.35
N VAL A 218 -2.50 -4.11 -26.45
CA VAL A 218 -1.88 -5.31 -25.88
C VAL A 218 -2.89 -6.12 -25.05
N GLY A 219 -3.80 -5.44 -24.36
CA GLY A 219 -4.89 -6.07 -23.60
C GLY A 219 -5.81 -6.99 -24.41
N LEU A 220 -5.85 -6.88 -25.73
CA LEU A 220 -6.66 -7.74 -26.59
C LEU A 220 -6.06 -9.14 -26.81
N SER A 221 -4.88 -9.42 -26.25
CA SER A 221 -4.12 -10.65 -26.53
C SER A 221 -4.61 -11.87 -25.74
N SER A 222 -5.19 -11.67 -24.55
CA SER A 222 -5.72 -12.74 -23.69
C SER A 222 -6.63 -12.17 -22.60
N ASP A 223 -7.46 -13.01 -21.97
CA ASP A 223 -8.29 -12.60 -20.83
C ASP A 223 -7.45 -12.00 -19.68
N SER A 224 -6.23 -12.50 -19.48
CA SER A 224 -5.30 -11.98 -18.47
C SER A 224 -4.76 -10.61 -18.86
N ASP A 225 -4.33 -10.45 -20.12
CA ASP A 225 -3.85 -9.17 -20.61
C ASP A 225 -4.96 -8.10 -20.61
N GLU A 226 -6.21 -8.49 -20.90
CA GLU A 226 -7.37 -7.59 -20.81
C GLU A 226 -7.55 -7.07 -19.38
N PHE A 227 -7.47 -7.96 -18.39
CA PHE A 227 -7.54 -7.57 -16.98
C PHE A 227 -6.43 -6.59 -16.62
N TYR A 228 -5.18 -6.91 -16.94
CA TYR A 228 -4.03 -6.08 -16.56
C TYR A 228 -4.00 -4.75 -17.33
N ALA A 229 -4.37 -4.73 -18.61
CA ALA A 229 -4.47 -3.50 -19.38
C ALA A 229 -5.50 -2.55 -18.73
N ASN A 230 -6.71 -3.04 -18.44
CA ASN A 230 -7.72 -2.25 -17.75
C ASN A 230 -7.26 -1.81 -16.36
N PHE A 231 -6.64 -2.70 -15.58
CA PHE A 231 -6.13 -2.37 -14.25
C PHE A 231 -5.11 -1.22 -14.29
N TYR A 232 -4.09 -1.32 -15.14
CA TYR A 232 -3.03 -0.32 -15.23
C TYR A 232 -3.47 0.98 -15.93
N LEU A 233 -4.40 0.92 -16.89
CA LEU A 233 -5.05 2.13 -17.43
C LEU A 233 -5.87 2.85 -16.35
N GLY A 234 -6.57 2.08 -15.50
CA GLY A 234 -7.28 2.61 -14.35
C GLY A 234 -6.34 3.31 -13.37
N LEU A 235 -5.23 2.65 -13.00
CA LEU A 235 -4.22 3.21 -12.10
C LEU A 235 -3.57 4.46 -12.70
N TYR A 236 -3.24 4.44 -13.99
CA TYR A 236 -2.65 5.59 -14.69
C TYR A 236 -3.60 6.79 -14.69
N ALA A 237 -4.87 6.58 -15.02
CA ALA A 237 -5.90 7.61 -14.96
C ALA A 237 -6.07 8.15 -13.52
N GLU A 238 -6.08 7.27 -12.52
CA GLU A 238 -6.21 7.65 -11.11
C GLU A 238 -5.02 8.50 -10.63
N ALA A 239 -3.81 8.09 -10.97
CA ALA A 239 -2.58 8.80 -10.65
C ALA A 239 -2.56 10.23 -11.24
N ASN A 240 -3.18 10.42 -12.40
CA ASN A 240 -3.35 11.71 -13.08
C ASN A 240 -4.62 12.49 -12.65
N GLY A 241 -5.42 11.97 -11.70
CA GLY A 241 -6.63 12.63 -11.22
C GLY A 241 -7.86 12.50 -12.13
N GLU A 242 -7.80 11.66 -13.15
CA GLU A 242 -8.88 11.39 -14.11
C GLU A 242 -9.89 10.37 -13.55
N LEU A 243 -10.53 10.71 -12.43
CA LEU A 243 -11.29 9.75 -11.61
C LEU A 243 -12.41 9.00 -12.35
N SER A 244 -13.15 9.66 -13.25
CA SER A 244 -14.20 8.99 -14.02
C SER A 244 -13.65 7.93 -14.96
N LYS A 245 -12.50 8.21 -15.58
CA LYS A 245 -11.80 7.28 -16.48
C LYS A 245 -11.17 6.14 -15.68
N ALA A 246 -10.57 6.46 -14.53
CA ALA A 246 -10.07 5.46 -13.58
C ALA A 246 -11.19 4.47 -13.19
N SER A 247 -12.35 4.99 -12.76
CA SER A 247 -13.51 4.19 -12.39
C SER A 247 -14.00 3.29 -13.51
N HIS A 248 -14.01 3.78 -14.75
CA HIS A 248 -14.43 3.00 -15.91
C HIS A 248 -13.53 1.79 -16.11
N TYR A 249 -12.21 2.01 -16.19
CA TYR A 249 -11.23 0.96 -16.38
C TYR A 249 -11.16 -0.02 -15.20
N MET A 250 -11.21 0.48 -13.97
CA MET A 250 -11.24 -0.36 -12.77
C MET A 250 -12.49 -1.27 -12.74
N SER A 251 -13.65 -0.74 -13.15
CA SER A 251 -14.88 -1.53 -13.25
C SER A 251 -14.80 -2.58 -14.36
N ALA A 252 -14.16 -2.24 -15.50
CA ALA A 252 -13.91 -3.18 -16.59
C ALA A 252 -12.97 -4.31 -16.15
N ALA A 253 -11.86 -3.99 -15.48
CA ALA A 253 -10.93 -4.98 -14.93
C ALA A 253 -11.64 -5.96 -13.99
N ALA A 254 -12.39 -5.43 -13.01
CA ALA A 254 -13.16 -6.25 -12.06
C ALA A 254 -14.24 -7.12 -12.73
N SER A 255 -14.72 -6.70 -13.91
CA SER A 255 -15.76 -7.42 -14.66
C SER A 255 -15.23 -8.39 -15.71
N SER A 256 -13.91 -8.40 -15.95
CA SER A 256 -13.26 -9.27 -16.93
C SER A 256 -13.44 -10.76 -16.61
N ARG A 257 -13.24 -11.62 -17.62
CA ARG A 257 -13.27 -13.09 -17.44
C ARG A 257 -12.21 -13.54 -16.44
N TYR A 258 -10.99 -13.04 -16.58
CA TYR A 258 -9.88 -13.37 -15.70
C TYR A 258 -10.14 -13.03 -14.22
N ALA A 259 -10.80 -11.90 -13.94
CA ALA A 259 -11.20 -11.57 -12.58
C ALA A 259 -12.28 -12.52 -12.05
N LYS A 260 -13.25 -12.93 -12.87
CA LYS A 260 -14.36 -13.78 -12.41
C LYS A 260 -13.96 -15.24 -12.17
N GLY A 261 -12.84 -15.69 -12.74
CA GLY A 261 -12.40 -17.10 -12.74
C GLY A 261 -13.17 -17.95 -13.74
#